data_AF-A0A948TY03-F1
#
_entry.id   AF-A0A948TY03-F1
#
_cell.length_a   1.000
_cell.length_b   1.000
_cell.length_c   1.000
_cell.angle_alpha   90.00
_cell.angle_beta   90.00
_cell.angle_gamma   90.00
#
_symmetry.space_group_name_H-M   'P 1'
#
loop_
_entity.id
_entity.type
_entity.pdbx_description
1 polymer ?
#
loop_
_entity_poly.entity_id
_entity_poly.type
_entity_poly.pdbx_seq_one_letter_code
_entity_poly.pdbx_strand_id
1 'polypeptide(L)'
;MNNDDLAMRQQRLLVRSEQLRLLLAEQAQALRRPLALADRVQSGLQWLYRNPQWPLGALALVILVRPRRALVWAGRLWWGWRAFKQARHWLNQHPLAKQLS
;
A
#
# COMPACT_ATOMS: atom_id res chain seq x y z
N MET A 1 -27.46 -39.52 11.59
CA MET A 1 -27.48 -38.05 11.39
C MET A 1 -26.83 -37.81 10.04
N ASN A 2 -27.63 -37.44 9.04
CA ASN A 2 -27.26 -37.48 7.62
C ASN A 2 -26.31 -36.35 7.25
N ASN A 3 -25.26 -36.68 6.50
CA ASN A 3 -24.31 -35.71 5.94
C ASN A 3 -24.98 -34.73 4.97
N ASP A 4 -26.15 -35.09 4.44
CA ASP A 4 -26.93 -34.29 3.50
C ASP A 4 -27.53 -33.02 4.14
N ASP A 5 -27.92 -33.10 5.42
CA ASP A 5 -28.43 -31.94 6.18
C ASP A 5 -27.33 -30.90 6.44
N LEU A 6 -26.09 -31.36 6.59
CA LEU A 6 -24.93 -30.50 6.78
C LEU A 6 -24.58 -29.78 5.47
N ALA A 7 -24.60 -30.48 4.34
CA ALA A 7 -24.34 -29.90 3.02
C ALA A 7 -25.35 -28.79 2.67
N MET A 8 -26.64 -28.99 2.95
CA MET A 8 -27.68 -27.97 2.70
C MET A 8 -27.57 -26.73 3.59
N ARG A 9 -27.02 -26.86 4.81
CA ARG A 9 -26.74 -25.71 5.69
C ARG A 9 -25.49 -24.97 5.24
N GLN A 10 -24.47 -25.70 4.81
CA GLN A 10 -23.22 -25.14 4.28
C GLN A 10 -23.45 -24.33 3.01
N GLN A 11 -24.26 -24.85 2.08
CA GLN A 11 -24.61 -24.15 0.85
C GLN A 11 -25.34 -22.82 1.13
N ARG A 12 -26.26 -22.80 2.10
CA ARG A 12 -26.95 -21.55 2.50
C ARG A 12 -26.01 -20.51 3.11
N LEU A 13 -25.00 -20.94 3.87
CA LEU A 13 -23.99 -20.05 4.43
C LEU A 13 -23.04 -19.53 3.33
N LEU A 14 -22.66 -20.40 2.38
CA LEU A 14 -21.82 -20.03 1.24
C LEU A 14 -22.51 -18.98 0.35
N VAL A 15 -23.79 -19.16 0.02
CA VAL A 15 -24.57 -18.19 -0.77
C VAL A 15 -24.65 -16.83 -0.07
N ARG A 16 -24.81 -16.78 1.26
CA ARG A 16 -24.75 -15.52 2.02
C ARG A 16 -23.34 -14.92 2.05
N SER A 17 -22.30 -15.74 2.10
CA SER A 17 -20.91 -15.27 2.09
C SER A 17 -20.47 -14.67 0.76
N GLU A 18 -21.00 -15.20 -0.35
CA GLU A 18 -20.75 -14.71 -1.71
C GLU A 18 -21.30 -13.29 -1.90
N GLN A 19 -22.50 -13.01 -1.39
CA GLN A 19 -23.10 -11.67 -1.43
C GLN A 19 -22.29 -10.65 -0.62
N LEU A 20 -21.78 -11.05 0.55
CA LEU A 20 -20.90 -10.21 1.36
C LEU A 20 -19.58 -9.95 0.63
N ARG A 21 -19.00 -10.98 0.01
CA ARG A 21 -17.76 -10.88 -0.78
C ARG A 21 -17.91 -10.01 -2.02
N LEU A 22 -19.07 -9.99 -2.68
CA LEU A 22 -19.34 -9.10 -3.80
C LEU A 22 -19.41 -7.64 -3.37
N LEU A 23 -20.10 -7.32 -2.26
CA LEU A 23 -20.13 -5.96 -1.71
C LEU A 23 -18.76 -5.51 -1.19
N LEU A 24 -17.96 -6.43 -0.64
CA LEU A 24 -16.57 -6.19 -0.27
C LEU A 24 -15.69 -6.01 -1.51
N ALA A 25 -15.92 -6.77 -2.59
CA ALA A 25 -15.18 -6.65 -3.83
C ALA A 25 -15.48 -5.34 -4.55
N GLU A 26 -16.74 -4.86 -4.52
CA GLU A 26 -17.18 -3.60 -5.13
C GLU A 26 -16.56 -2.40 -4.40
N GLN A 27 -16.56 -2.42 -3.05
CA GLN A 27 -15.89 -1.40 -2.24
C GLN A 27 -14.36 -1.50 -2.33
N ALA A 28 -13.82 -2.71 -2.37
CA ALA A 28 -12.41 -2.94 -2.64
C ALA A 28 -12.03 -2.57 -4.06
N GLN A 29 -12.96 -2.43 -5.02
CA GLN A 29 -12.65 -2.03 -6.39
C GLN A 29 -12.22 -0.56 -6.46
N ALA A 30 -12.82 0.31 -5.64
CA ALA A 30 -12.38 1.68 -5.46
C ALA A 30 -11.01 1.76 -4.77
N LEU A 31 -10.71 0.82 -3.86
CA LEU A 31 -9.41 0.71 -3.18
C LEU A 31 -8.40 -0.18 -3.93
N ARG A 32 -8.77 -0.89 -5.00
CA ARG A 32 -7.91 -1.87 -5.68
C ARG A 32 -6.72 -1.22 -6.34
N ARG A 33 -6.87 0.01 -6.84
CA ARG A 33 -5.75 0.75 -7.42
C ARG A 33 -4.70 1.12 -6.38
N PRO A 34 -5.04 1.78 -5.24
CA PRO A 34 -4.05 2.03 -4.20
C PRO A 34 -3.56 0.75 -3.52
N LEU A 35 -4.40 -0.28 -3.32
CA LEU A 35 -3.97 -1.55 -2.75
C LEU A 35 -3.02 -2.32 -3.67
N ALA A 36 -3.28 -2.38 -4.98
CA ALA A 36 -2.38 -3.05 -5.92
C ALA A 36 -1.02 -2.34 -6.02
N LEU A 37 -1.00 -1.01 -5.86
CA LEU A 37 0.25 -0.25 -5.73
C LEU A 37 0.94 -0.57 -4.39
N ALA A 38 0.20 -0.64 -3.29
CA ALA A 38 0.73 -1.02 -1.98
C ALA A 38 1.29 -2.45 -1.98
N ASP A 39 0.58 -3.42 -2.57
CA ASP A 39 1.02 -4.80 -2.74
C ASP A 39 2.26 -4.90 -3.61
N ARG A 40 2.37 -4.12 -4.68
CA ARG A 40 3.59 -4.05 -5.50
C ARG A 40 4.78 -3.47 -4.73
N VAL A 41 4.54 -2.44 -3.93
CA VAL A 41 5.57 -1.85 -3.07
C VAL A 41 5.98 -2.85 -1.98
N GLN A 42 5.02 -3.52 -1.36
CA GLN A 42 5.26 -4.50 -0.31
C GLN A 42 5.98 -5.75 -0.83
N SER A 43 5.55 -6.29 -1.98
CA SER A 43 6.23 -7.42 -2.63
C SER A 43 7.63 -7.04 -3.12
N GLY A 44 7.81 -5.83 -3.66
CA GLY A 44 9.12 -5.28 -4.00
C GLY A 44 10.03 -5.14 -2.78
N LEU A 45 9.50 -4.61 -1.66
CA LEU A 45 10.21 -4.52 -0.39
C LEU A 45 10.53 -5.90 0.19
N GLN A 46 9.62 -6.86 0.11
CA GLN A 46 9.83 -8.21 0.61
C GLN A 46 10.89 -8.95 -0.21
N TRP A 47 10.91 -8.74 -1.54
CA TRP A 47 11.99 -9.20 -2.41
C TRP A 47 13.33 -8.54 -2.03
N LEU A 48 13.30 -7.24 -1.71
CA LEU A 48 14.45 -6.46 -1.24
C LEU A 48 15.03 -6.99 0.08
N TYR A 49 14.16 -7.28 1.05
CA TYR A 49 14.52 -7.85 2.35
C TYR A 49 15.08 -9.27 2.22
N ARG A 50 14.55 -10.06 1.27
CA ARG A 50 14.99 -11.43 1.03
C ARG A 50 16.31 -11.49 0.24
N ASN A 51 16.64 -10.45 -0.52
CA ASN A 51 17.88 -10.34 -1.30
C ASN A 51 18.56 -8.98 -1.11
N PRO A 52 19.10 -8.69 0.09
CA PRO A 52 19.68 -7.38 0.42
C PRO A 52 20.96 -7.03 -0.37
N GLN A 53 21.59 -8.02 -1.01
CA GLN A 53 22.82 -7.82 -1.79
C GLN A 53 22.63 -6.94 -3.04
N TRP A 54 21.48 -7.05 -3.71
CA TRP A 54 21.16 -6.26 -4.91
C TRP A 54 20.91 -4.77 -4.64
N PRO A 55 20.07 -4.37 -3.67
CA PRO A 55 19.90 -2.96 -3.33
C PRO A 55 21.17 -2.34 -2.76
N LEU A 56 21.92 -3.07 -1.92
CA LEU A 56 23.20 -2.59 -1.40
C LEU A 56 24.21 -2.41 -2.54
N GLY A 57 24.30 -3.35 -3.47
CA GLY A 57 25.13 -3.24 -4.66
C GLY A 57 24.75 -2.06 -5.55
N ALA A 58 23.46 -1.89 -5.86
CA ALA A 58 22.98 -0.76 -6.65
C ALA A 58 23.24 0.58 -5.96
N LEU A 59 23.01 0.66 -4.64
CA LEU A 59 23.26 1.87 -3.86
C LEU A 59 24.77 2.19 -3.82
N ALA A 60 25.61 1.18 -3.60
CA ALA A 60 27.06 1.33 -3.61
C ALA A 60 27.58 1.78 -4.98
N LEU A 61 27.06 1.21 -6.07
CA LEU A 61 27.44 1.57 -7.44
C LEU A 61 27.02 3.00 -7.79
N VAL A 62 25.82 3.43 -7.36
CA VAL A 62 25.35 4.82 -7.52
C VAL A 62 26.21 5.81 -6.72
N ILE A 63 26.56 5.46 -5.48
CA ILE A 63 27.45 6.28 -4.63
C ILE A 63 28.86 6.35 -5.24
N LEU A 64 29.38 5.23 -5.75
CA LEU A 64 30.73 5.13 -6.31
C LEU A 64 30.85 5.88 -7.64
N VAL A 65 29.84 5.78 -8.52
CA VAL A 65 29.86 6.44 -9.83
C VAL A 65 29.64 7.95 -9.69
N ARG A 66 28.69 8.41 -8.85
CA ARG A 66 28.42 9.84 -8.66
C ARG A 66 27.90 10.15 -7.24
N PRO A 67 28.80 10.32 -6.25
CA PRO A 67 28.40 10.58 -4.86
C PRO A 67 27.63 11.90 -4.72
N ARG A 68 28.02 12.93 -5.48
CA ARG A 68 27.30 14.22 -5.52
C ARG A 68 25.87 14.08 -6.02
N ARG A 69 25.62 13.23 -7.03
CA ARG A 69 24.24 13.01 -7.51
C ARG A 69 23.45 12.22 -6.48
N ALA A 70 24.04 11.18 -5.88
CA ALA A 70 23.39 10.43 -4.80
C ALA A 70 22.94 11.37 -3.67
N LEU A 71 23.80 12.29 -3.24
CA LEU A 71 23.47 13.31 -2.23
C LEU A 71 22.41 14.30 -2.69
N VAL A 72 22.44 14.77 -3.94
CA VAL A 72 21.41 15.67 -4.49
C VAL A 72 20.06 14.97 -4.58
N TRP A 73 20.02 13.70 -4.99
CA TRP A 73 18.79 12.90 -5.03
C TRP A 73 18.26 12.60 -3.63
N ALA A 74 19.14 12.25 -2.68
CA ALA A 74 18.78 12.10 -1.27
C ALA A 74 18.24 13.40 -0.69
N GLY A 75 18.88 14.53 -0.98
CA GLY A 75 18.45 15.86 -0.58
C GLY A 75 17.11 16.27 -1.21
N ARG A 76 16.87 15.94 -2.49
CA ARG A 76 15.57 16.17 -3.17
C ARG A 76 14.45 15.32 -2.58
N LEU A 77 14.70 14.03 -2.31
CA LEU A 77 13.75 13.17 -1.62
C LEU A 77 13.44 13.72 -0.22
N TRP A 78 14.48 14.14 0.50
CA TRP A 78 14.33 14.73 1.83
C TRP A 78 13.52 16.02 1.82
N TRP A 79 13.76 16.90 0.84
CA TRP A 79 12.99 18.13 0.66
C TRP A 79 11.53 17.84 0.31
N GLY A 80 11.27 16.90 -0.61
CA GLY A 80 9.92 16.45 -0.94
C GLY A 80 9.19 15.85 0.25
N TRP A 81 9.87 15.00 1.04
CA TRP A 81 9.33 14.43 2.27
C TRP A 81 9.05 15.49 3.33
N ARG A 82 9.96 16.46 3.51
CA ARG A 82 9.78 17.57 4.45
C ARG A 82 8.61 18.46 4.03
N ALA A 83 8.51 18.80 2.75
CA ALA A 83 7.40 19.56 2.19
C ALA A 83 6.07 18.81 2.34
N PHE A 84 6.05 17.50 2.10
CA PHE A 84 4.86 16.67 2.32
C PHE A 84 4.46 16.58 3.80
N LYS A 85 5.44 16.41 4.70
CA LYS A 85 5.19 16.40 6.15
C LYS A 85 4.68 17.77 6.62
N GLN A 86 5.24 18.85 6.10
CA GLN A 86 4.79 20.21 6.36
C GLN A 86 3.36 20.39 5.84
N ALA A 87 3.09 20.04 4.57
CA ALA A 87 1.76 20.13 3.97
C ALA A 87 0.72 19.29 4.75
N ARG A 88 1.08 18.08 5.18
CA ARG A 88 0.24 17.23 6.04
C ARG A 88 0.01 17.85 7.41
N HIS A 89 1.00 18.53 7.97
CA HIS A 89 0.85 19.28 9.21
C HIS A 89 -0.08 20.48 9.04
N TRP A 90 0.07 21.26 7.96
CA TRP A 90 -0.84 22.35 7.59
C TRP A 90 -2.27 21.84 7.36
N LEU A 91 -2.44 20.70 6.69
CA LEU A 91 -3.74 20.04 6.50
C LEU A 91 -4.38 19.60 7.83
N ASN A 92 -3.58 19.07 8.75
CA ASN A 92 -4.06 18.74 10.09
C ASN A 92 -4.33 19.99 10.95
N GLN A 93 -3.72 21.13 10.64
CA GLN A 93 -3.92 22.42 11.32
C GLN A 93 -5.09 23.23 10.76
N HIS A 94 -5.57 22.93 9.55
CA HIS A 94 -6.75 23.58 8.95
C HIS A 94 -8.00 22.67 9.06
N PRO A 95 -8.78 22.76 10.15
CA PRO A 95 -10.11 22.16 10.26
C PRO A 95 -11.18 22.84 9.37
N LEU A 96 -10.80 23.55 8.30
CA LEU A 96 -11.74 24.29 7.45
C LEU A 96 -12.55 23.40 6.50
N ALA A 97 -12.20 22.11 6.35
CA ALA A 97 -12.94 21.17 5.52
C ALA A 97 -14.14 20.51 6.24
N LYS A 98 -14.52 20.98 7.44
CA LYS A 98 -15.68 20.48 8.18
C LYS A 98 -16.80 21.51 8.34
N GLN A 99 -16.88 22.49 7.43
CA GLN A 99 -17.91 23.54 7.46
C GLN A 99 -18.75 23.64 6.16
N LEU A 100 -18.58 22.71 5.21
CA LEU A 100 -19.37 22.65 3.97
C LEU A 100 -19.91 21.24 3.68
N SER A 101 -20.52 20.59 4.67
CA SER A 101 -21.40 19.42 4.47
C SER A 101 -22.49 19.37 5.51
#